data_AF-A0A0H5R2U5-F1
#
_entry.id   AF-A0A0H5R2U5-F1
#
_cell.length_a   1.000
_cell.length_b   1.000
_cell.length_c   1.000
_cell.angle_alpha   90.00
_cell.angle_beta   90.00
_cell.angle_gamma   90.00
#
_symmetry.space_group_name_H-M   'P 1'
#
loop_
_entity.id
_entity.type
_entity.pdbx_description
1 polymer ?
#
loop_
_entity_poly.entity_id
_entity_poly.type
_entity_poly.pdbx_seq_one_letter_code
_entity_poly.pdbx_strand_id
1 'polypeptide(L)'
;FSVFFSIFVTTTSSRKGKRFRSEQPFGQESKTLKAHFPIVMIPGISSSSLELWKSDPCVSNLFRAKIWGSATMIRQAVMDPACLLKHLSMNYTTGLDPQGIKVRSSLGLEGADYLLGGIYWVWAPIIEELAHIGYDPNNIFMAPYDWRLSGQLLEKRDRYFTKLKAMIELAYATSSRTKVVIL
;
A
#
# COMPACT_ATOMS: atom_id res chain seq x y z
N PHE A 1 -37.71 1.95 11.98
CA PHE A 1 -36.90 0.83 11.46
C PHE A 1 -35.61 0.79 12.25
N SER A 2 -35.50 -0.16 13.16
CA SER A 2 -34.36 -0.33 14.08
C SER A 2 -33.34 -1.26 13.40
N VAL A 3 -32.10 -0.80 13.24
CA VAL A 3 -31.00 -1.63 12.72
C VAL A 3 -30.18 -2.10 13.93
N PHE A 4 -30.29 -3.39 14.23
CA PHE A 4 -29.43 -4.08 15.20
C PHE A 4 -27.99 -4.12 14.67
N PHE A 5 -27.07 -3.40 15.34
CA PHE A 5 -25.65 -3.74 15.28
C PHE A 5 -25.40 -4.83 16.32
N SER A 6 -25.14 -6.06 15.86
CA SER A 6 -24.63 -7.12 16.72
C SER A 6 -23.19 -6.79 17.09
N ILE A 7 -22.99 -6.28 18.31
CA ILE A 7 -21.67 -6.15 18.92
C ILE A 7 -21.29 -7.55 19.42
N PHE A 8 -20.45 -8.25 18.68
CA PHE A 8 -19.71 -9.35 19.28
C PHE A 8 -18.73 -8.76 20.30
N VAL A 9 -19.15 -8.73 21.56
CA VAL A 9 -18.27 -8.57 22.71
C VAL A 9 -17.51 -9.88 22.87
N THR A 10 -16.35 -10.00 22.21
CA THR A 10 -15.37 -11.00 22.61
C THR A 10 -14.63 -10.45 23.82
N THR A 11 -14.67 -11.25 24.88
CA THR A 11 -14.09 -11.01 26.19
C THR A 11 -12.63 -10.56 26.09
N THR A 12 -12.28 -9.64 26.97
CA THR A 12 -10.97 -9.06 27.14
C THR A 12 -9.91 -10.13 27.41
N SER A 13 -9.06 -10.39 26.41
CA SER A 13 -7.69 -10.87 26.64
C SER A 13 -6.76 -9.99 25.84
N SER A 14 -5.93 -9.25 26.56
CA SER A 14 -4.93 -8.32 26.06
C SER A 14 -3.98 -9.01 25.08
N ARG A 15 -4.31 -9.00 23.79
CA ARG A 15 -3.33 -9.23 22.73
C ARG A 15 -2.59 -7.92 22.50
N LYS A 16 -1.59 -7.66 23.35
CA LYS A 16 -0.50 -6.75 23.01
C LYS A 16 0.05 -7.21 21.66
N GLY A 17 -0.16 -6.43 20.60
CA GLY A 17 0.59 -6.58 19.37
C GLY A 17 2.06 -6.45 19.74
N LYS A 18 2.77 -7.58 19.79
CA LYS A 18 4.22 -7.56 19.97
C LYS A 18 4.76 -6.95 18.68
N ARG A 19 5.22 -5.70 18.76
CA ARG A 19 6.26 -5.21 17.87
C ARG A 19 7.34 -6.28 17.92
N PHE A 20 7.69 -6.88 16.78
CA PHE A 20 8.77 -7.87 16.71
C PHE A 20 10.07 -7.11 16.93
N ARG A 21 10.30 -6.62 18.16
CA ARG A 21 11.57 -6.08 18.58
C ARG A 21 12.41 -7.31 18.84
N SER A 22 13.33 -7.61 17.95
CA SER A 22 14.46 -8.46 18.29
C SER A 22 15.20 -7.78 19.45
N GLU A 23 14.84 -8.11 20.70
CA GLU A 23 15.67 -7.85 21.87
C GLU A 23 16.87 -8.80 21.85
N GLN A 24 17.65 -8.78 20.75
CA GLN A 24 18.93 -9.44 20.71
C GLN A 24 20.01 -8.38 20.98
N PRO A 25 20.78 -8.51 22.08
CA PRO A 25 21.90 -7.62 22.32
C PRO A 25 22.95 -7.81 21.21
N PHE A 26 23.62 -6.72 20.88
CA PHE A 26 24.72 -6.69 19.92
C PHE A 26 25.79 -7.73 20.31
N GLY A 27 25.96 -8.78 19.50
CA GLY A 27 27.04 -9.76 19.66
C GLY A 27 26.65 -11.21 19.94
N GLN A 28 25.53 -11.71 19.42
CA GLN A 28 25.28 -13.17 19.41
C GLN A 28 25.05 -13.64 17.98
N GLU A 29 25.94 -14.52 17.50
CA GLU A 29 25.92 -15.10 16.15
C GLU A 29 24.65 -15.94 15.92
N SER A 30 23.54 -15.26 15.61
CA SER A 30 22.55 -15.82 14.70
C SER A 30 23.24 -15.96 13.34
N LYS A 31 23.00 -17.07 12.62
CA LYS A 31 23.46 -17.24 11.22
C LYS A 31 23.34 -15.89 10.51
N THR A 32 24.45 -15.32 10.03
CA THR A 32 24.42 -14.01 9.36
C THR A 32 23.51 -14.11 8.13
N LEU A 33 22.24 -13.78 8.32
CA LEU A 33 21.27 -13.72 7.24
C LEU A 33 21.73 -12.60 6.32
N LYS A 34 21.81 -12.91 5.02
CA LYS A 34 22.18 -11.94 3.99
C LYS A 34 21.11 -11.92 2.91
N ALA A 35 20.85 -10.74 2.36
CA ALA A 35 20.02 -10.59 1.18
C ALA A 35 20.56 -11.47 0.03
N HIS A 36 19.68 -12.23 -0.61
CA HIS A 36 20.06 -13.19 -1.66
C HIS A 36 19.15 -13.12 -2.89
N PHE A 37 17.84 -13.15 -2.67
CA PHE A 37 16.85 -13.09 -3.74
C PHE A 37 16.19 -11.71 -3.74
N PRO A 38 16.07 -11.01 -4.88
CA PRO A 38 15.29 -9.78 -4.93
C PRO A 38 13.83 -10.06 -4.58
N ILE A 39 13.20 -9.08 -3.92
CA ILE A 39 11.84 -9.17 -3.41
C ILE A 39 10.95 -8.16 -4.14
N VAL A 40 9.79 -8.61 -4.62
CA VAL A 40 8.72 -7.76 -5.12
C VAL A 40 7.51 -7.93 -4.21
N MET A 41 7.13 -6.88 -3.50
CA MET A 41 5.97 -6.85 -2.60
C MET A 41 4.73 -6.36 -3.34
N ILE A 42 3.63 -7.09 -3.23
CA ILE A 42 2.33 -6.76 -3.80
C ILE A 42 1.34 -6.53 -2.64
N PRO A 43 0.92 -5.28 -2.37
CA PRO A 43 0.01 -4.99 -1.26
C PRO A 43 -1.36 -5.68 -1.43
N GLY A 44 -2.02 -6.01 -0.33
CA GLY A 44 -3.41 -6.47 -0.34
C GLY A 44 -4.43 -5.34 -0.56
N ILE A 45 -5.71 -5.70 -0.51
CA ILE A 45 -6.82 -4.73 -0.61
C ILE A 45 -6.67 -3.61 0.42
N SER A 46 -6.90 -2.35 0.00
CA SER A 46 -6.83 -1.17 0.86
C SER A 46 -5.45 -0.85 1.46
N SER A 47 -4.39 -1.59 1.11
CA SER A 47 -3.05 -1.46 1.68
C SER A 47 -2.04 -0.75 0.77
N SER A 48 -2.51 -0.11 -0.30
CA SER A 48 -1.75 0.88 -1.07
C SER A 48 -2.42 2.25 -0.98
N SER A 49 -1.59 3.30 -0.96
CA SER A 49 -2.04 4.68 -0.99
C SER A 49 -2.50 5.09 -2.38
N LEU A 50 -3.51 5.97 -2.42
CA LEU A 50 -4.08 6.52 -3.63
C LEU A 50 -3.89 8.03 -3.64
N GLU A 51 -3.40 8.59 -4.73
CA GLU A 51 -3.11 10.01 -4.94
C GLU A 51 -3.99 10.64 -6.03
N LEU A 52 -4.28 11.93 -5.87
CA LEU A 52 -5.10 12.71 -6.80
C LEU A 52 -4.28 13.23 -7.98
N TRP A 53 -4.78 13.02 -9.18
CA TRP A 53 -4.26 13.59 -10.43
C TRP A 53 -5.22 14.59 -11.07
N LYS A 54 -6.50 14.47 -10.75
CA LYS A 54 -7.55 15.42 -11.11
C LYS A 54 -8.60 15.39 -10.02
N SER A 55 -9.03 16.55 -9.55
CA SER A 55 -9.98 16.68 -8.45
C SER A 55 -11.17 17.55 -8.83
N ASP A 56 -12.26 17.30 -8.12
CA ASP A 56 -13.44 18.16 -8.09
C ASP A 56 -13.14 19.44 -7.27
N PRO A 57 -13.88 20.55 -7.46
CA PRO A 57 -13.62 21.81 -6.77
C PRO A 57 -13.50 21.71 -5.25
N CYS A 58 -14.20 20.78 -4.59
CA CYS A 58 -14.12 20.58 -3.14
C CYS A 58 -12.71 20.21 -2.63
N VAL A 59 -11.82 19.70 -3.49
CA VAL A 59 -10.39 19.44 -3.18
C VAL A 59 -9.46 19.87 -4.33
N SER A 60 -9.79 20.99 -4.98
CA SER A 60 -9.04 21.52 -6.14
C SER A 60 -7.55 21.82 -5.84
N ASN A 61 -7.22 22.18 -4.61
CA ASN A 61 -5.85 22.53 -4.21
C ASN A 61 -4.96 21.34 -3.80
N LEU A 62 -5.44 20.10 -3.98
CA LEU A 62 -4.78 18.88 -3.48
C LEU A 62 -4.16 18.01 -4.59
N PHE A 63 -3.59 18.64 -5.63
CA PHE A 63 -2.88 17.91 -6.68
C PHE A 63 -1.75 17.05 -6.10
N ARG A 64 -1.72 15.77 -6.48
CA ARG A 64 -0.82 14.71 -5.97
C ARG A 64 -0.89 14.44 -4.47
N ALA A 65 -1.88 14.99 -3.76
CA ALA A 65 -2.10 14.60 -2.38
C ALA A 65 -2.65 13.17 -2.32
N LYS A 66 -2.17 12.39 -1.34
CA LYS A 66 -2.66 11.04 -1.05
C LYS A 66 -4.06 11.13 -0.42
N ILE A 67 -5.11 10.91 -1.22
CA ILE A 67 -6.51 10.91 -0.78
C ILE A 67 -6.89 9.64 -0.01
N TRP A 68 -6.10 8.58 -0.15
CA TRP A 68 -6.16 7.38 0.69
C TRP A 68 -4.80 7.12 1.34
N GLY A 69 -4.82 6.78 2.63
CA GLY A 69 -3.62 6.33 3.34
C GLY A 69 -2.69 7.46 3.78
N SER A 70 -3.15 8.70 3.91
CA SER A 70 -2.35 9.81 4.48
C SER A 70 -3.13 10.61 5.52
N ALA A 71 -2.44 11.51 6.24
CA ALA A 71 -3.10 12.47 7.13
C ALA A 71 -4.09 13.38 6.40
N THR A 72 -3.88 13.62 5.09
CA THR A 72 -4.81 14.37 4.25
C THR A 72 -6.16 13.67 4.16
N MET A 73 -6.17 12.34 4.04
CA MET A 73 -7.41 11.55 4.07
C MET A 73 -8.18 11.76 5.37
N ILE A 74 -7.49 11.70 6.52
CA ILE A 74 -8.11 11.86 7.85
C ILE A 74 -8.73 13.26 7.96
N ARG A 75 -7.99 14.29 7.55
CA ARG A 75 -8.50 15.67 7.52
C ARG A 75 -9.75 15.79 6.64
N GLN A 76 -9.73 15.21 5.44
CA GLN A 76 -10.88 15.26 4.52
C GLN A 76 -12.09 14.48 5.06
N ALA A 77 -11.86 13.33 5.72
CA ALA A 77 -12.93 12.55 6.33
C ALA A 77 -13.68 13.33 7.42
N VAL A 78 -12.99 14.20 8.15
CA VAL A 78 -13.58 15.05 9.19
C VAL A 78 -14.25 16.30 8.60
N MET A 79 -13.57 16.97 7.66
CA MET A 79 -14.04 18.25 7.11
C MET A 79 -15.18 18.08 6.10
N ASP A 80 -15.07 17.11 5.21
CA ASP A 80 -16.06 16.85 4.16
C ASP A 80 -16.04 15.35 3.76
N PRO A 81 -16.72 14.48 4.55
CA PRO A 81 -16.78 13.06 4.25
C PRO A 81 -17.47 12.76 2.92
N ALA A 82 -18.38 13.62 2.47
CA ALA A 82 -19.08 13.45 1.19
C ALA A 82 -18.14 13.69 0.00
N CYS A 83 -17.30 14.73 0.06
CA CYS A 83 -16.27 14.97 -0.95
C CYS A 83 -15.22 13.85 -0.96
N LEU A 84 -14.78 13.36 0.20
CA LEU A 84 -13.86 12.22 0.25
C LEU A 84 -14.46 10.97 -0.41
N LEU A 85 -15.71 10.63 -0.06
CA LEU A 85 -16.41 9.49 -0.64
C LEU A 85 -16.59 9.64 -2.16
N LYS A 86 -16.93 10.84 -2.63
CA LYS A 86 -17.02 11.15 -4.06
C LYS A 86 -15.71 10.85 -4.80
N HIS A 87 -14.57 11.21 -4.24
CA HIS A 87 -13.25 10.95 -4.84
C HIS A 87 -12.81 9.49 -4.79
N LEU A 88 -13.22 8.76 -3.75
CA LEU A 88 -12.92 7.33 -3.62
C LEU A 88 -13.88 6.45 -4.43
N SER A 89 -15.10 6.92 -4.67
CA SER A 89 -16.12 6.20 -5.42
C SER A 89 -15.73 5.96 -6.87
N MET A 90 -16.27 4.89 -7.44
CA MET A 90 -16.14 4.56 -8.86
C MET A 90 -17.47 4.78 -9.57
N ASN A 91 -17.40 5.03 -10.88
CA ASN A 91 -18.58 5.08 -11.73
C ASN A 91 -19.21 3.67 -11.83
N TYR A 92 -20.47 3.54 -11.42
CA TYR A 92 -21.17 2.26 -11.33
C TYR A 92 -21.27 1.51 -12.68
N THR A 93 -21.42 2.25 -13.78
CA THR A 93 -21.57 1.65 -15.12
C THR A 93 -20.25 1.19 -15.75
N THR A 94 -19.18 1.96 -15.55
CA THR A 94 -17.88 1.71 -16.20
C THR A 94 -16.86 1.02 -15.30
N GLY A 95 -17.03 1.10 -13.98
CA GLY A 95 -16.05 0.65 -12.99
C GLY A 95 -14.79 1.51 -12.94
N LEU A 96 -14.78 2.69 -13.58
CA LEU A 96 -13.63 3.59 -13.64
C LEU A 96 -13.84 4.84 -12.77
N ASP A 97 -12.83 5.71 -12.73
CA ASP A 97 -12.92 6.99 -12.01
C ASP A 97 -14.11 7.83 -12.53
N PRO A 98 -14.85 8.53 -11.65
CA PRO A 98 -15.91 9.45 -12.06
C PRO A 98 -15.41 10.58 -12.96
N GLN A 99 -16.31 11.15 -13.78
CA GLN A 99 -15.94 12.27 -14.65
C GLN A 99 -15.40 13.45 -13.83
N GLY A 100 -14.27 14.00 -14.28
CA GLY A 100 -13.61 15.12 -13.60
C GLY A 100 -12.69 14.70 -12.45
N ILE A 101 -12.67 13.44 -12.04
CA ILE A 101 -11.81 12.92 -10.98
C ILE A 101 -10.82 11.92 -11.59
N LYS A 102 -9.57 11.95 -11.13
CA LYS A 102 -8.55 10.99 -11.54
C LYS A 102 -7.71 10.63 -10.31
N VAL A 103 -7.73 9.37 -9.93
CA VAL A 103 -7.04 8.85 -8.75
C VAL A 103 -6.11 7.72 -9.19
N ARG A 104 -4.87 7.69 -8.74
CA ARG A 104 -3.89 6.66 -9.09
C ARG A 104 -3.22 6.10 -7.84
N SER A 105 -2.70 4.88 -7.92
CA SER A 105 -1.83 4.38 -6.85
C SER A 105 -0.56 5.23 -6.79
N SER A 106 -0.11 5.53 -5.57
CA SER A 106 1.24 6.07 -5.38
C SER A 106 2.26 5.02 -5.82
N LEU A 107 3.47 5.44 -6.19
CA LEU A 107 4.52 4.54 -6.69
C LEU A 107 5.58 4.26 -5.62
N GLY A 108 6.30 3.14 -5.77
CA GLY A 108 7.45 2.80 -4.93
C GLY A 108 7.09 2.36 -3.51
N LEU A 109 8.11 2.30 -2.64
CA LEU A 109 7.99 1.82 -1.25
C LEU A 109 7.02 2.67 -0.42
N GLU A 110 7.04 4.00 -0.61
CA GLU A 110 6.10 4.96 -0.01
C GLU A 110 4.62 4.72 -0.38
N GLY A 111 4.40 3.84 -1.36
CA GLY A 111 3.08 3.45 -1.80
C GLY A 111 2.33 2.61 -0.76
N ALA A 112 3.04 1.88 0.12
CA ALA A 112 2.42 0.90 1.01
C ALA A 112 3.17 0.63 2.33
N ASP A 113 4.29 1.31 2.61
CA ASP A 113 5.06 1.14 3.86
C ASP A 113 4.30 1.64 5.11
N TYR A 114 3.93 2.92 5.13
CA TYR A 114 3.18 3.59 6.17
C TYR A 114 1.96 4.28 5.56
N LEU A 115 0.78 3.90 6.04
CA LEU A 115 -0.49 4.52 5.71
C LEU A 115 -1.11 5.20 6.93
N LEU A 116 -2.07 6.10 6.66
CA LEU A 116 -2.87 6.82 7.66
C LEU A 116 -2.01 7.59 8.67
N GLY A 117 -0.95 8.25 8.20
CA GLY A 117 -0.04 8.99 9.08
C GLY A 117 0.76 8.10 10.02
N GLY A 118 0.99 6.84 9.63
CA GLY A 118 1.76 5.87 10.41
C GLY A 118 0.95 5.02 11.37
N ILE A 119 -0.40 5.10 11.34
CA ILE A 119 -1.29 4.26 12.16
C ILE A 119 -1.55 2.89 11.51
N TYR A 120 -1.30 2.76 10.20
CA TYR A 120 -1.39 1.49 9.48
C TYR A 120 -0.05 1.19 8.82
N TRP A 121 0.64 0.15 9.27
CA TRP A 121 2.05 -0.09 8.94
C TRP A 121 2.31 -1.56 8.57
N VAL A 122 1.50 -2.16 7.69
CA VAL A 122 1.61 -3.61 7.42
C VAL A 122 2.99 -3.98 6.85
N TRP A 123 3.51 -3.20 5.92
CA TRP A 123 4.77 -3.51 5.25
C TRP A 123 6.00 -2.91 5.94
N ALA A 124 5.87 -1.80 6.66
CA ALA A 124 7.03 -1.12 7.25
C ALA A 124 7.90 -2.00 8.17
N PRO A 125 7.37 -2.81 9.12
CA PRO A 125 8.20 -3.69 9.93
C PRO A 125 8.92 -4.76 9.11
N ILE A 126 8.29 -5.27 8.04
CA ILE A 126 8.91 -6.26 7.16
C ILE A 126 10.08 -5.59 6.41
N ILE A 127 9.88 -4.39 5.90
CA ILE A 127 10.90 -3.61 5.20
C ILE A 127 12.06 -3.26 6.17
N GLU A 128 11.76 -2.88 7.40
CA GLU A 128 12.75 -2.57 8.45
C GLU A 128 13.63 -3.79 8.77
N GLU A 129 13.03 -4.97 8.96
CA GLU A 129 13.78 -6.21 9.21
C GLU A 129 14.57 -6.69 7.98
N LEU A 130 14.01 -6.53 6.78
CA LEU A 130 14.75 -6.82 5.55
C LEU A 130 15.97 -5.89 5.39
N ALA A 131 15.84 -4.62 5.77
CA ALA A 131 16.96 -3.68 5.74
C ALA A 131 18.10 -4.11 6.68
N HIS A 132 17.80 -4.65 7.86
CA HIS A 132 18.83 -5.21 8.77
C HIS A 132 19.59 -6.40 8.16
N ILE A 133 18.98 -7.14 7.23
CA ILE A 133 19.56 -8.29 6.53
C ILE A 133 20.36 -7.85 5.26
N GLY A 134 20.37 -6.55 4.95
CA GLY A 134 21.07 -5.97 3.80
C GLY A 134 20.21 -5.82 2.56
N TYR A 135 18.88 -5.81 2.69
CA TYR A 135 18.01 -5.34 1.61
C TYR A 135 17.99 -3.81 1.54
N ASP A 136 17.88 -3.28 0.34
CA ASP A 136 17.84 -1.86 0.03
C ASP A 136 16.93 -1.63 -1.19
N PRO A 137 16.65 -0.38 -1.60
CA PRO A 137 15.80 -0.10 -2.76
C PRO A 137 16.28 -0.68 -4.10
N ASN A 138 17.48 -1.27 -4.19
CA ASN A 138 17.98 -1.93 -5.39
C ASN A 138 17.56 -3.41 -5.48
N ASN A 139 17.18 -4.02 -4.35
CA ASN A 139 16.79 -5.43 -4.28
C ASN A 139 15.42 -5.66 -3.62
N ILE A 140 14.75 -4.61 -3.14
CA ILE A 140 13.37 -4.63 -2.67
C ILE A 140 12.50 -3.65 -3.49
N PHE A 141 11.40 -4.16 -4.03
CA PHE A 141 10.49 -3.39 -4.87
C PHE A 141 9.06 -3.50 -4.32
N MET A 142 8.31 -2.41 -4.39
CA MET A 142 6.89 -2.38 -4.06
C MET A 142 6.11 -2.14 -5.35
N ALA A 143 5.07 -2.95 -5.58
CA ALA A 143 4.18 -2.88 -6.72
C ALA A 143 2.77 -2.45 -6.27
N PRO A 144 2.57 -1.19 -5.86
CA PRO A 144 1.26 -0.70 -5.43
C PRO A 144 0.30 -0.55 -6.63
N TYR A 145 -0.96 -0.94 -6.43
CA TYR A 145 -2.03 -0.83 -7.43
C TYR A 145 -3.27 -0.16 -6.87
N ASP A 146 -4.20 0.22 -7.75
CA ASP A 146 -5.51 0.72 -7.35
C ASP A 146 -6.43 -0.46 -6.99
N TRP A 147 -6.48 -0.78 -5.69
CA TRP A 147 -7.24 -1.91 -5.15
C TRP A 147 -8.76 -1.79 -5.33
N ARG A 148 -9.27 -0.64 -5.79
CA ARG A 148 -10.69 -0.47 -6.10
C ARG A 148 -11.07 -1.17 -7.41
N LEU A 149 -10.12 -1.31 -8.33
CA LEU A 149 -10.36 -1.83 -9.67
C LEU A 149 -10.28 -3.36 -9.73
N SER A 150 -11.04 -3.93 -10.67
CA SER A 150 -10.88 -5.33 -11.07
C SER A 150 -9.56 -5.52 -11.83
N GLY A 151 -9.02 -6.75 -11.84
CA GLY A 151 -7.77 -7.06 -12.54
C GLY A 151 -7.79 -6.69 -14.02
N GLN A 152 -8.90 -6.92 -14.72
CA GLN A 152 -9.05 -6.56 -16.13
C GLN A 152 -8.94 -5.04 -16.35
N LEU A 153 -9.56 -4.24 -15.46
CA LEU A 153 -9.50 -2.78 -15.54
C LEU A 153 -8.14 -2.24 -15.12
N LEU A 154 -7.47 -2.86 -14.15
CA LEU A 154 -6.08 -2.54 -13.79
C LEU A 154 -5.14 -2.68 -14.99
N GLU A 155 -5.26 -3.76 -15.77
CA GLU A 155 -4.47 -3.92 -16.98
C GLU A 155 -4.90 -2.92 -18.06
N LYS A 156 -6.19 -2.82 -18.35
CA LYS A 156 -6.69 -1.94 -19.42
C LYS A 156 -6.36 -0.46 -19.18
N ARG A 157 -6.53 0.02 -17.94
CA ARG A 157 -6.34 1.42 -17.56
C ARG A 157 -4.88 1.76 -17.28
N ASP A 158 -4.22 0.95 -16.46
CA ASP A 158 -2.92 1.30 -15.88
C ASP A 158 -1.77 0.42 -16.38
N ARG A 159 -2.07 -0.62 -17.16
CA ARG A 159 -1.09 -1.63 -17.63
C ARG A 159 -0.38 -2.30 -16.46
N TYR A 160 -1.11 -2.52 -15.36
CA TYR A 160 -0.52 -2.93 -14.10
C TYR A 160 0.23 -4.26 -14.21
N PHE A 161 -0.37 -5.30 -14.78
CA PHE A 161 0.29 -6.61 -14.87
C PHE A 161 1.42 -6.60 -15.89
N THR A 162 1.29 -5.84 -16.97
CA THR A 162 2.39 -5.61 -17.92
C THR A 162 3.59 -4.94 -17.23
N LYS A 163 3.37 -3.90 -16.43
CA LYS A 163 4.43 -3.23 -15.66
C LYS A 163 5.00 -4.10 -14.55
N LEU A 164 4.16 -4.88 -13.86
CA LEU A 164 4.59 -5.82 -12.84
C LEU A 164 5.51 -6.90 -13.43
N LYS A 165 5.14 -7.47 -14.58
CA LYS A 165 6.00 -8.40 -15.31
C LYS A 165 7.36 -7.77 -15.63
N ALA A 166 7.36 -6.57 -16.20
CA ALA A 166 8.60 -5.86 -16.52
C ALA A 166 9.47 -5.56 -15.29
N MET A 167 8.84 -5.24 -14.15
CA MET A 167 9.53 -5.05 -12.87
C MET A 167 10.20 -6.33 -12.38
N ILE A 168 9.52 -7.47 -12.46
CA ILE A 168 10.07 -8.79 -12.09
C ILE A 168 11.23 -9.17 -13.02
N GLU A 169 11.07 -8.97 -14.33
CA GLU A 169 12.12 -9.24 -15.31
C GLU A 169 13.35 -8.36 -15.09
N LEU A 170 13.15 -7.09 -14.75
CA LEU A 170 14.22 -6.16 -14.41
C LEU A 170 14.93 -6.59 -13.12
N ALA A 171 14.18 -6.87 -12.06
CA ALA A 171 14.74 -7.34 -10.78
C ALA A 171 15.57 -8.60 -10.95
N TYR A 172 15.09 -9.56 -11.75
CA TYR A 172 15.83 -10.76 -12.11
C TYR A 172 17.15 -10.44 -12.82
N ALA A 173 17.11 -9.56 -13.83
CA ALA A 173 18.27 -9.19 -14.62
C ALA A 173 19.33 -8.44 -13.79
N THR A 174 18.92 -7.56 -12.89
CA THR A 174 19.82 -6.73 -12.07
C THR A 174 20.40 -7.50 -10.88
N SER A 175 19.74 -8.57 -10.42
CA SER A 175 20.21 -9.40 -9.30
C SER A 175 20.99 -10.64 -9.76
N SER A 176 21.85 -10.51 -10.77
CA SER A 176 22.67 -11.62 -11.29
C SER A 176 21.86 -12.86 -11.68
N ARG A 177 20.62 -12.68 -12.17
CA ARG A 177 19.72 -13.76 -12.58
C ARG A 177 19.32 -14.73 -11.45
N THR A 178 19.30 -14.25 -10.20
CA THR A 178 18.73 -14.99 -9.08
C THR A 178 17.19 -14.93 -9.13
N LYS A 179 16.53 -15.99 -8.62
CA LYS A 179 15.06 -16.06 -8.60
C LYS A 179 14.47 -14.88 -7.82
N VAL A 180 13.38 -14.30 -8.34
CA VAL A 180 12.66 -13.21 -7.66
C VAL A 180 11.60 -13.81 -6.73
N VAL A 181 11.54 -13.33 -5.50
CA VAL A 181 10.52 -13.70 -4.52
C VAL A 181 9.39 -12.67 -4.57
N ILE A 182 8.14 -13.13 -4.65
CA ILE A 182 6.96 -12.28 -4.60
C ILE A 182 6.31 -12.44 -3.23
N LEU A 183 6.07 -11.32 -2.54
CA LEU A 183 5.42 -11.25 -1.22
C LEU A 183 4.06 -10.57 -1.29
#